data_AF-A0A3A5J9J7-F1
#
_entry.id   AF-A0A3A5J9J7-F1
#
_cell.length_a   1.000
_cell.length_b   1.000
_cell.length_c   1.000
_cell.angle_alpha   90.00
_cell.angle_beta   90.00
_cell.angle_gamma   90.00
#
_symmetry.space_group_name_H-M   'P 1'
#
loop_
_entity.id
_entity.type
_entity.pdbx_description
1 polymer ?
#
loop_
_entity_poly.entity_id
_entity_poly.type
_entity_poly.pdbx_seq_one_letter_code
_entity_poly.pdbx_strand_id
1 'polypeptide(L)'
;MSETADASRVGRASTIQVALVALFTTALVTAQLTATKILGFPIPVSLPVTGAELILPGASLAYALTFLASDCYAELYGRRAAHVLVTVGFVMNLV
;
A
#
# COMPACT_ATOMS: atom_id res chain seq x y z
N MET A 1 -0.73 0.19 38.38
CA MET A 1 -1.59 0.76 37.31
C MET A 1 -0.81 1.24 36.07
N SER A 2 0.54 1.33 36.09
CA SER A 2 1.33 1.79 34.93
C SER A 2 1.80 0.66 33.98
N GLU A 3 2.01 -0.56 34.48
CA GLU A 3 2.46 -1.72 33.68
C GLU A 3 1.44 -2.22 32.65
N THR A 4 0.14 -2.16 32.96
CA THR A 4 -0.91 -2.63 32.04
C THR A 4 -1.08 -1.73 30.82
N ALA A 5 -0.79 -0.43 30.95
CA ALA A 5 -0.85 0.52 29.84
C ALA A 5 0.33 0.32 28.87
N ASP A 6 1.52 -0.03 29.38
CA ASP A 6 2.73 -0.23 28.58
C ASP A 6 2.64 -1.51 27.71
N ALA A 7 2.17 -2.62 28.29
CA ALA A 7 1.89 -3.85 27.55
C ALA A 7 0.88 -3.66 26.41
N SER A 8 -0.16 -2.83 26.64
CA SER A 8 -1.16 -2.51 25.62
C SER A 8 -0.61 -1.65 24.47
N ARG A 9 0.34 -0.75 24.76
CA ARG A 9 1.02 0.07 23.75
C ARG A 9 1.95 -0.76 22.89
N VAL A 10 2.73 -1.66 23.50
CA VAL A 10 3.61 -2.60 22.77
C VAL A 10 2.79 -3.53 21.87
N GLY A 11 1.67 -4.09 22.37
CA GLY A 11 0.79 -4.94 21.56
C GLY A 11 0.12 -4.21 20.39
N ARG A 12 -0.29 -2.96 20.59
CA ARG A 12 -0.93 -2.14 19.56
C ARG A 12 0.08 -1.63 18.52
N ALA A 13 1.30 -1.29 18.94
CA ALA A 13 2.41 -0.95 18.05
C ALA A 13 2.82 -2.15 17.16
N SER A 14 2.84 -3.38 17.72
CA SER A 14 3.07 -4.61 16.95
C SER A 14 1.95 -4.87 15.94
N THR A 15 0.69 -4.68 16.35
CA THR A 15 -0.47 -4.91 15.46
C THR A 15 -0.47 -3.96 14.27
N ILE A 16 -0.21 -2.67 14.48
CA ILE A 16 -0.12 -1.66 13.41
C ILE A 16 1.03 -2.00 12.45
N GLN A 17 2.17 -2.42 12.99
CA GLN A 17 3.32 -2.81 12.17
C GLN A 17 2.97 -3.96 11.23
N VAL A 18 2.38 -5.02 11.76
CA VAL A 18 1.96 -6.19 10.97
C VAL A 18 0.89 -5.81 9.95
N ALA A 19 -0.06 -4.95 10.31
CA ALA A 19 -1.10 -4.49 9.40
C ALA A 19 -0.52 -3.71 8.20
N LEU A 20 0.45 -2.83 8.44
CA LEU A 20 1.13 -2.08 7.37
C LEU A 20 1.94 -3.00 6.45
N VAL A 21 2.65 -3.97 7.01
CA VAL A 21 3.40 -4.97 6.23
C VAL A 21 2.43 -5.80 5.38
N ALA A 22 1.36 -6.33 5.98
CA ALA A 22 0.36 -7.12 5.27
C ALA A 22 -0.35 -6.33 4.17
N LEU A 23 -0.70 -5.06 4.44
CA LEU A 23 -1.29 -4.15 3.46
C LEU A 23 -0.34 -3.93 2.28
N PHE A 24 0.93 -3.62 2.57
CA PHE A 24 1.96 -3.41 1.55
C PHE A 24 2.12 -4.64 0.66
N THR A 25 2.32 -5.83 1.25
CA THR A 25 2.53 -7.06 0.48
C THR A 25 1.30 -7.45 -0.33
N THR A 26 0.10 -7.34 0.26
CA THR A 26 -1.15 -7.66 -0.45
C THR A 26 -1.36 -6.72 -1.64
N ALA A 27 -1.14 -5.41 -1.44
CA ALA A 27 -1.23 -4.42 -2.50
C ALA A 27 -0.19 -4.66 -3.61
N LEU A 28 1.04 -5.02 -3.24
CA LEU A 28 2.13 -5.29 -4.19
C LEU A 28 1.84 -6.51 -5.08
N VAL A 29 1.30 -7.59 -4.51
CA VAL A 29 0.88 -8.78 -5.30
C VAL A 29 -0.35 -8.46 -6.14
N THR A 30 -1.33 -7.75 -5.56
CA THR A 30 -2.54 -7.33 -6.30
C THR A 30 -2.19 -6.47 -7.50
N ALA A 31 -1.20 -5.56 -7.37
CA ALA A 31 -0.74 -4.72 -8.46
C ALA A 31 -0.20 -5.53 -9.64
N GLN A 32 0.55 -6.61 -9.41
CA GLN A 32 0.98 -7.49 -10.49
C GLN A 32 -0.20 -8.19 -11.16
N LEU A 33 -1.13 -8.74 -10.36
CA LEU A 33 -2.31 -9.44 -10.87
C LEU A 33 -3.22 -8.53 -11.71
N THR A 34 -3.25 -7.22 -11.41
CA THR A 34 -4.06 -6.23 -12.13
C THR A 34 -3.27 -5.43 -13.17
N ALA A 35 -1.96 -5.65 -13.32
CA ALA A 35 -1.12 -4.91 -14.27
C ALA A 35 -1.54 -5.09 -15.73
N THR A 36 -2.12 -6.24 -16.07
CA THR A 36 -2.62 -6.54 -17.41
C THR A 36 -4.06 -6.08 -17.64
N LYS A 37 -4.73 -5.56 -16.59
CA LYS A 37 -6.12 -5.09 -16.68
C LYS A 37 -6.16 -3.58 -16.81
N ILE A 38 -7.02 -3.11 -17.70
CA ILE A 38 -7.35 -1.70 -17.83
C ILE A 38 -8.71 -1.49 -17.16
N LEU A 39 -8.82 -0.51 -16.26
CA LEU A 39 -10.10 -0.08 -15.71
C LEU A 39 -10.54 1.22 -16.39
N GLY A 40 -11.77 1.22 -16.87
CA GLY A 40 -12.48 2.41 -17.34
C GLY A 40 -13.57 2.78 -16.34
N PHE A 41 -13.56 4.03 -15.88
CA PHE A 41 -14.60 4.55 -15.00
C PHE A 41 -15.25 5.78 -15.61
N PRO A 42 -16.60 5.91 -15.56
CA PRO A 42 -17.25 7.13 -16.00
C PRO A 42 -16.92 8.28 -15.04
N ILE A 43 -16.57 9.44 -15.59
CA ILE A 43 -16.32 10.66 -14.83
C ILE A 43 -17.43 11.69 -15.07
N PRO A 44 -17.81 12.47 -14.04
CA PRO A 44 -19.00 13.35 -14.08
C PRO A 44 -18.82 14.57 -14.99
N VAL A 45 -17.61 14.84 -15.45
CA VAL A 45 -17.27 15.94 -16.37
C VAL A 45 -16.44 15.37 -17.52
N SER A 46 -16.79 15.75 -18.75
CA SER A 46 -16.04 15.34 -19.94
C SER A 46 -14.76 16.16 -20.07
N LEU A 47 -13.63 15.47 -20.26
CA LEU A 47 -12.38 16.10 -20.63
C LEU A 47 -12.27 16.20 -22.16
N PRO A 48 -11.67 17.29 -22.69
CA PRO A 48 -11.63 17.56 -24.13
C PRO A 48 -10.82 16.54 -24.95
N VAL A 49 -10.01 15.68 -24.31
CA VAL A 49 -9.15 14.70 -25.00
C VAL A 49 -9.56 13.25 -24.70
N THR A 50 -9.92 12.93 -23.46
CA THR A 50 -10.26 11.57 -23.01
C THR A 50 -11.77 11.31 -22.92
N GLY A 51 -12.60 12.32 -23.18
CA GLY A 51 -14.06 12.20 -23.07
C GLY A 51 -14.53 12.09 -21.61
N ALA A 52 -15.65 11.41 -21.39
CA ALA A 52 -16.25 11.21 -20.06
C ALA A 52 -15.78 9.90 -19.38
N GLU A 53 -14.65 9.33 -19.83
CA GLU A 53 -14.13 8.07 -19.31
C GLU A 53 -12.70 8.25 -18.82
N LEU A 54 -12.45 7.81 -17.58
CA LEU A 54 -11.13 7.74 -16.99
C LEU A 54 -10.59 6.32 -17.14
N ILE A 55 -9.57 6.19 -17.98
CA ILE A 55 -8.89 4.93 -18.27
C ILE A 55 -7.58 4.88 -17.49
N LEU A 56 -7.39 3.81 -16.73
CA LEU A 56 -6.24 3.67 -15.85
C LEU A 56 -5.79 2.20 -15.80
N PRO A 57 -4.47 1.90 -15.82
CA PRO A 57 -3.99 0.55 -15.56
C PRO A 57 -4.42 0.09 -14.16
N GLY A 58 -4.98 -1.10 -14.04
CA GLY A 58 -5.55 -1.58 -12.78
C GLY A 58 -4.57 -1.72 -11.64
N ALA A 59 -3.27 -1.79 -11.95
CA ALA A 59 -2.20 -1.78 -10.96
C ALA A 59 -2.05 -0.46 -10.20
N SER A 60 -2.46 0.67 -10.78
CA SER A 60 -2.20 2.00 -10.21
C SER A 60 -2.84 2.23 -8.84
N LEU A 61 -4.09 1.81 -8.63
CA LEU A 61 -4.74 1.88 -7.31
C LEU A 61 -4.00 1.02 -6.28
N ALA A 62 -3.60 -0.20 -6.67
CA ALA A 62 -2.84 -1.08 -5.81
C ALA A 62 -1.47 -0.49 -5.48
N TYR A 63 -0.77 0.11 -6.45
CA TYR A 63 0.48 0.83 -6.21
C TYR A 63 0.31 2.04 -5.28
N ALA A 64 -0.80 2.78 -5.38
CA ALA A 64 -1.08 3.86 -4.43
C ALA A 64 -1.16 3.35 -2.98
N LEU A 65 -1.76 2.17 -2.77
CA LEU A 65 -1.79 1.51 -1.46
C LEU A 65 -0.41 1.07 -0.99
N THR A 66 0.46 0.59 -1.89
CA THR A 66 1.87 0.28 -1.52
C THR A 66 2.60 1.53 -1.02
N PHE A 67 2.38 2.67 -1.69
CA PHE A 67 3.00 3.94 -1.31
C PHE A 67 2.51 4.39 0.07
N LEU A 68 1.19 4.41 0.28
CA LEU A 68 0.57 4.75 1.55
C LEU A 68 1.12 3.89 2.70
N ALA A 69 1.16 2.57 2.52
CA ALA A 69 1.65 1.65 3.53
C ALA A 69 3.13 1.89 3.86
N SER A 70 3.98 2.05 2.83
CA SER A 70 5.41 2.29 3.01
C SER A 70 5.72 3.64 3.65
N ASP A 71 4.92 4.67 3.37
CA ASP A 71 5.07 6.02 3.91
C ASP A 71 4.68 6.07 5.40
N CYS A 72 3.51 5.51 5.75
CA CYS A 72 3.11 5.33 7.14
C CYS A 72 4.12 4.48 7.93
N TYR A 73 4.69 3.45 7.30
CA TYR A 73 5.71 2.62 7.92
C TYR A 73 7.03 3.39 8.12
N ALA A 74 7.42 4.25 7.18
CA ALA A 74 8.60 5.10 7.30
C ALA A 74 8.46 6.14 8.41
N GLU A 75 7.26 6.72 8.57
CA GLU A 75 6.97 7.71 9.61
C GLU A 75 6.99 7.08 11.01
N LEU A 76 6.42 5.88 11.16
CA LEU A 76 6.29 5.22 12.47
C LEU A 76 7.54 4.42 12.89
N TYR A 77 8.25 3.80 11.95
CA TYR A 77 9.35 2.86 12.24
C TYR A 77 10.68 3.29 11.62
N GLY A 78 10.71 4.42 10.91
CA GLY A 78 11.89 5.02 10.32
C GLY A 78 12.19 4.54 8.89
N ARG A 79 12.91 5.39 8.16
CA ARG A 79 13.22 5.22 6.73
C ARG A 79 13.98 3.93 6.40
N ARG A 80 14.91 3.50 7.25
CA ARG A 80 15.69 2.26 7.01
C ARG A 80 14.79 1.02 7.04
N ALA A 81 13.88 0.95 8.01
CA ALA A 81 12.95 -0.17 8.14
C ALA A 81 11.99 -0.23 6.95
N ALA A 82 11.47 0.92 6.50
CA ALA A 82 10.65 1.00 5.29
C ALA A 82 11.41 0.55 4.03
N HIS A 83 12.69 0.92 3.90
CA HIS A 83 13.50 0.48 2.77
C HIS A 83 13.66 -1.04 2.73
N VAL A 84 13.90 -1.67 3.88
CA VAL A 84 13.98 -3.14 3.98
C VAL A 84 12.65 -3.77 3.57
N LEU A 85 11.52 -3.27 4.10
CA LEU A 85 10.19 -3.74 3.73
C LEU A 85 9.97 -3.71 2.22
N VAL A 86 10.23 -2.55 1.60
CA VAL A 86 9.97 -2.34 0.17
C VAL A 86 10.90 -3.21 -0.67
N THR A 87 12.21 -3.22 -0.38
CA THR A 87 13.18 -4.04 -1.13
C THR A 87 12.86 -5.53 -1.02
N VAL A 88 12.60 -6.04 0.18
CA VAL A 88 12.27 -7.46 0.38
C VAL A 88 10.95 -7.80 -0.31
N GLY A 89 9.92 -6.95 -0.19
CA GLY A 89 8.65 -7.18 -0.86
C GLY A 89 8.76 -7.20 -2.38
N PHE A 90 9.52 -6.26 -2.97
CA PHE A 90 9.77 -6.25 -4.41
C PHE A 90 10.52 -7.49 -4.88
N VAL A 91 11.53 -7.94 -4.12
CA VAL A 91 12.26 -9.18 -4.42
C VAL A 91 11.34 -10.40 -4.31
N MET A 92 10.48 -10.46 -3.29
CA MET A 92 9.52 -11.56 -3.14
C MET A 92 8.47 -11.59 -4.25
N ASN A 93 8.18 -10.46 -4.88
CA ASN A 93 7.29 -10.38 -6.03
C ASN A 93 7.87 -11.01 -7.32
N LEU A 94 9.10 -11.55 -7.26
CA LEU A 94 9.71 -12.33 -8.33
C LEU A 94 9.43 -13.83 -8.24
N VAL A 95 8.85 -14.29 -7.11
CA VAL A 95 8.47 -15.68 -6.86
C VAL A 95 7.05 -15.92 -7.35
#